data_AF-A0ABD5W281-F1
#
_entry.id   AF-A0ABD5W281-F1
#
_cell.length_a   1.000
_cell.length_b   1.000
_cell.length_c   1.000
_cell.angle_alpha   90.00
_cell.angle_beta   90.00
_cell.angle_gamma   90.00
#
_symmetry.space_group_name_H-M   'P 1'
#
loop_
_entity.id
_entity.type
_entity.pdbx_description
1 polymer ?
#
loop_
_entity_poly.entity_id
_entity_poly.type
_entity_poly.pdbx_seq_one_letter_code
_entity_poly.pdbx_strand_id
1 'polypeptide(L)'
;MPNRCKICTNEITEGQLRDHLINNHGGHAASVERAYPELYGELFVDGQLREDVQAPPPGQSDGDTTPPGDRQQAETAGGTDTPSGRVRGSAGSGPTSGQSRSPSRTQSTGRADDQSRGRASRGSIDRGTSKKWLMVGIGGAGNHILDAILMRRDTLIEQNRALADVWEGGIADYLNLNTNRSEVYETYYAQIDKEYSPESLVSNCMIGHNQHAYSGAGRDWKRGRDFMQHDFEDEQNAFVERWDVDRQSLGGAQAIMLIHSVTKGTGCGATPVLADNLREMLESSGPDGRGAGVKPILSSVVLPSRDEFGGSEMVRGVIGMARLSKAADGVLPFDNAQLERIRSDLAVDIDRQWLETYNPPKYEDINRLLVSFFEGFTMSSTPISYDASATKRISGDVFDVPDSIRPAVQKYPVDSELDYDPAVVMVPVLGRHDSPTDENDLDTLVRSTLLQGQFIDFEPDTAWGGTFMIYGPEEQMDDLSPLLMDNQLKRILGGEDFLDRGSTGPGESVDVYVDQLVVPQVDSVHLWGLVWNPQLPTLNDMYEHAEELVSNSNSRQAKALDDIWNYVEPVFGHLGRENMG
;
A
#
# COMPACT_ATOMS: atom_id res chain seq x y z
N MET A 1 -5.65 29.94 -23.76
CA MET A 1 -5.46 28.69 -22.97
C MET A 1 -4.85 29.12 -21.65
N PRO A 2 -5.34 28.66 -20.49
CA PRO A 2 -4.71 29.01 -19.22
C PRO A 2 -3.28 28.43 -19.16
N ASN A 3 -2.33 29.22 -18.65
CA ASN A 3 -0.95 28.78 -18.49
C ASN A 3 -0.84 28.02 -17.17
N ARG A 4 -0.35 26.78 -17.18
CA ARG A 4 -0.15 25.99 -15.94
C ARG A 4 1.22 26.27 -15.33
N CYS A 5 1.30 26.24 -14.00
CA CYS A 5 2.58 26.28 -13.29
C CYS A 5 3.43 25.06 -13.64
N LYS A 6 4.69 25.23 -14.02
CA LYS A 6 5.63 24.13 -14.29
C LYS A 6 6.09 23.43 -13.01
N ILE A 7 5.84 24.00 -11.83
CA ILE A 7 6.27 23.46 -10.54
C ILE A 7 5.13 22.72 -9.84
N CYS A 8 3.93 23.31 -9.77
CA CYS A 8 2.78 22.71 -9.08
C CYS A 8 1.57 22.40 -9.96
N THR A 9 1.68 22.54 -11.29
CA THR A 9 0.66 22.22 -12.31
C THR A 9 -0.69 22.95 -12.18
N ASN A 10 -0.89 23.76 -11.14
CA ASN A 10 -2.05 24.63 -10.95
C ASN A 10 -2.27 25.56 -12.16
N GLU A 11 -3.53 25.79 -12.50
CA GLU A 11 -3.90 26.74 -13.54
C GLU A 11 -3.62 28.17 -13.08
N ILE A 12 -2.89 28.92 -13.90
CA ILE A 12 -2.54 30.31 -13.66
C ILE A 12 -3.25 31.16 -14.71
N THR A 13 -3.90 32.22 -14.23
CA THR A 13 -4.48 33.24 -15.11
C THR A 13 -3.34 34.02 -15.79
N GLU A 14 -3.49 34.35 -17.06
CA GLU A 14 -2.47 35.05 -17.84
C GLU A 14 -2.00 36.33 -17.13
N GLY A 15 -0.69 36.46 -16.89
CA GLY A 15 -0.09 37.58 -16.14
C GLY A 15 0.10 37.38 -14.63
N GLN A 16 -0.45 36.33 -14.01
CA GLN A 16 -0.35 36.09 -12.56
C GLN A 16 0.77 35.12 -12.14
N LEU A 17 1.63 34.70 -13.07
CA LEU A 17 2.71 33.74 -12.80
C LEU A 17 3.67 34.25 -11.72
N ARG A 18 4.03 35.52 -11.76
CA ARG A 18 4.95 36.13 -10.78
C ARG A 18 4.40 36.05 -9.36
N ASP A 19 3.16 36.51 -9.16
CA ASP A 19 2.51 36.50 -7.85
C ASP A 19 2.24 35.08 -7.36
N HIS A 20 1.93 34.16 -8.29
CA HIS A 20 1.80 32.75 -7.97
C HIS A 20 3.12 32.14 -7.46
N LEU A 21 4.26 32.44 -8.10
CA LEU A 21 5.57 31.97 -7.67
C LEU A 21 5.96 32.54 -6.30
N ILE A 22 5.69 33.82 -6.05
CA ILE A 22 5.97 34.46 -4.76
C ILE A 22 5.17 33.78 -3.63
N ASN A 23 3.86 33.62 -3.83
CA ASN A 23 2.96 33.16 -2.78
C ASN A 23 3.02 31.64 -2.54
N ASN A 24 3.29 30.85 -3.57
CA ASN A 24 3.22 29.38 -3.50
C ASN A 24 4.60 28.71 -3.60
N HIS A 25 5.61 29.40 -4.11
CA HIS A 25 6.95 28.86 -4.34
C HIS A 25 8.09 29.73 -3.77
N GLY A 26 7.77 30.75 -2.96
CA GLY A 26 8.76 31.63 -2.32
C GLY A 26 9.72 30.91 -1.36
N GLY A 27 9.34 29.73 -0.86
CA GLY A 27 10.22 28.85 -0.06
C GLY A 27 11.01 27.81 -0.86
N HIS A 28 10.91 27.81 -2.20
CA HIS A 28 11.43 26.75 -3.07
C HIS A 28 12.31 27.32 -4.20
N ALA A 29 13.31 28.12 -3.83
CA ALA A 29 14.23 28.81 -4.75
C ALA A 29 14.81 27.89 -5.86
N ALA A 30 15.32 26.71 -5.50
CA ALA A 30 15.88 25.75 -6.46
C ALA A 30 14.86 25.25 -7.49
N SER A 31 13.59 25.10 -7.10
CA SER A 31 12.52 24.69 -8.01
C SER A 31 12.15 25.83 -8.97
N VAL A 32 12.17 27.08 -8.51
CA VAL A 32 11.94 28.26 -9.36
C VAL A 32 13.10 28.48 -10.32
N GLU A 33 14.34 28.34 -9.88
CA GLU A 33 15.54 28.43 -10.72
C GLU A 33 15.51 27.44 -11.88
N ARG A 34 15.09 26.20 -11.61
CA ARG A 34 15.02 25.14 -12.63
C ARG A 34 13.87 25.33 -13.62
N ALA A 35 12.69 25.75 -13.15
CA ALA A 35 11.49 25.81 -13.97
C ALA A 35 11.28 27.16 -14.68
N TYR A 36 11.76 28.24 -14.07
CA TYR A 36 11.60 29.64 -14.49
C TYR A 36 12.91 30.45 -14.27
N PRO A 37 14.03 30.06 -14.91
CA PRO A 37 15.33 30.71 -14.72
C PRO A 37 15.29 32.22 -15.00
N GLU A 38 14.42 32.66 -15.91
CA GLU A 38 14.22 34.07 -16.25
C GLU A 38 13.58 34.90 -15.12
N LEU A 39 12.77 34.28 -14.26
CA LEU A 39 12.14 34.95 -13.12
C LEU A 39 12.94 34.77 -11.82
N TYR A 40 13.85 33.80 -11.77
CA TYR A 40 14.64 33.50 -10.58
C TYR A 40 15.48 34.70 -10.12
N GLY A 41 16.27 35.29 -11.02
CA GLY A 41 17.11 36.45 -10.67
C GLY A 41 16.33 37.71 -10.30
N GLU A 42 15.04 37.78 -10.66
CA GLU A 42 14.15 38.89 -10.28
C GLU A 42 13.50 38.70 -8.92
N LEU A 43 13.28 37.44 -8.51
CA LEU A 43 12.53 37.08 -7.31
C LEU A 43 13.43 36.68 -6.14
N PHE A 44 14.63 36.15 -6.40
CA PHE A 44 15.52 35.57 -5.40
C PHE A 44 16.91 36.20 -5.44
N VAL A 45 17.53 36.34 -4.26
CA VAL A 45 18.95 36.68 -4.07
C VAL A 45 19.51 35.71 -3.03
N ASP A 46 20.67 35.12 -3.31
CA ASP A 46 21.34 34.13 -2.45
C ASP A 46 20.42 32.97 -2.02
N GLY A 47 19.54 32.52 -2.93
CA GLY A 47 18.61 31.41 -2.68
C GLY A 47 17.42 31.75 -1.77
N GLN A 48 17.25 33.02 -1.38
CA GLN A 48 16.11 33.50 -0.60
C GLN A 48 15.27 34.49 -1.41
N LEU A 49 13.95 34.47 -1.19
CA LEU A 49 13.04 35.42 -1.84
C LEU A 49 13.40 36.84 -1.40
N ARG A 50 13.50 37.77 -2.34
CA ARG A 50 13.91 39.15 -2.02
C ARG A 50 12.87 39.85 -1.15
N GLU A 51 13.34 40.56 -0.13
CA GLU A 51 12.47 41.29 0.81
C GLU A 51 11.60 42.36 0.12
N ASP A 52 12.09 42.99 -0.95
CA ASP A 52 11.37 44.01 -1.73
C ASP A 52 10.22 43.44 -2.57
N VAL A 53 10.17 42.12 -2.72
CA VAL A 53 9.11 41.38 -3.41
C VAL A 53 8.08 40.83 -2.42
N GLN A 54 8.43 40.72 -1.14
CA GLN A 54 7.60 40.11 -0.09
C GLN A 54 6.64 41.11 0.59
N ALA A 55 6.83 42.43 0.41
CA ALA A 55 5.97 43.46 0.99
C ALA A 55 4.91 43.95 -0.02
N PRO A 56 3.62 44.07 0.37
CA PRO A 56 2.68 44.87 -0.41
C PRO A 56 3.11 46.35 -0.33
N PRO A 57 2.96 47.15 -1.40
CA PRO A 57 3.46 48.52 -1.41
C PRO A 57 2.72 49.38 -0.36
N PRO A 58 3.44 50.24 0.39
CA PRO A 58 2.80 51.14 1.34
C PRO A 58 2.15 52.32 0.59
N GLY A 59 0.82 52.35 0.61
CA GLY A 59 0.03 53.56 0.37
C GLY A 59 -0.32 53.90 -1.08
N GLN A 60 -1.47 53.41 -1.54
CA GLN A 60 -2.40 54.20 -2.36
C GLN A 60 -3.82 53.98 -1.83
N SER A 61 -4.24 54.89 -0.97
CA SER A 61 -5.64 55.18 -0.68
C SER A 61 -6.15 56.16 -1.74
N ASP A 62 -7.22 55.77 -2.45
CA ASP A 62 -8.27 56.58 -3.10
C ASP A 62 -9.13 55.57 -3.88
N GLY A 63 -10.45 55.43 -3.81
CA GLY A 63 -11.56 56.11 -3.15
C GLY A 63 -12.86 55.53 -3.77
N ASP A 64 -13.96 55.51 -2.99
CA ASP A 64 -15.35 55.24 -3.38
C ASP A 64 -15.71 53.85 -3.99
N THR A 65 -16.56 53.04 -3.35
CA THR A 65 -18.00 53.35 -3.21
C THR A 65 -18.71 52.51 -2.14
N THR A 66 -19.60 53.21 -1.45
CA THR A 66 -20.56 52.88 -0.39
C THR A 66 -21.44 51.64 -0.61
N PRO A 67 -21.85 50.92 0.47
CA PRO A 67 -22.80 49.81 0.41
C PRO A 67 -24.26 50.28 0.40
N PRO A 68 -25.23 49.45 -0.04
CA PRO A 68 -26.60 49.59 0.42
C PRO A 68 -27.14 48.29 1.04
N GLY A 69 -27.53 48.41 2.30
CA GLY A 69 -28.50 47.53 2.94
C GLY A 69 -29.94 47.95 2.64
N ASP A 70 -30.83 46.97 2.81
CA ASP A 70 -32.25 47.00 3.18
C ASP A 70 -33.20 48.10 2.65
N ARG A 71 -34.23 47.62 1.94
CA ARG A 71 -35.59 48.19 1.94
C ARG A 71 -36.64 47.09 2.14
N GLN A 72 -37.23 47.05 3.34
CA GLN A 72 -38.66 46.72 3.54
C GLN A 72 -39.51 47.88 2.96
N GLN A 73 -40.79 47.81 2.60
CA GLN A 73 -41.95 47.08 3.15
C GLN A 73 -43.21 47.38 2.26
N ALA A 74 -44.21 46.47 2.27
CA ALA A 74 -45.68 46.69 2.24
C ALA A 74 -46.38 45.42 1.65
N GLU A 75 -46.92 44.51 2.47
CA GLU A 75 -48.34 44.39 2.91
C GLU A 75 -49.33 44.17 1.74
N THR A 76 -50.18 43.12 1.71
CA THR A 76 -51.28 42.85 2.65
C THR A 76 -51.81 41.39 2.66
N ALA A 77 -52.19 40.92 3.87
CA ALA A 77 -53.35 40.09 4.30
C ALA A 77 -53.58 38.68 3.68
N GLY A 78 -53.97 37.62 4.39
CA GLY A 78 -54.36 37.29 5.78
C GLY A 78 -54.42 35.74 5.83
N GLY A 79 -54.30 35.00 6.92
CA GLY A 79 -54.99 35.10 8.20
C GLY A 79 -55.42 33.67 8.60
N THR A 80 -54.92 33.23 9.76
CA THR A 80 -55.58 32.37 10.77
C THR A 80 -55.86 30.87 10.54
N ASP A 81 -55.23 30.09 11.42
CA ASP A 81 -55.83 29.13 12.37
C ASP A 81 -56.03 27.64 12.01
N THR A 82 -55.27 26.82 12.76
CA THR A 82 -55.51 25.46 13.30
C THR A 82 -56.87 25.39 14.02
N PRO A 83 -57.45 24.24 14.51
CA PRO A 83 -56.87 22.90 14.71
C PRO A 83 -57.80 21.65 14.58
N SER A 84 -57.16 20.47 14.69
CA SER A 84 -57.67 19.21 15.27
C SER A 84 -58.76 18.39 14.54
N GLY A 85 -58.57 17.06 14.55
CA GLY A 85 -59.62 16.11 14.19
C GLY A 85 -59.13 14.66 14.11
N ARG A 86 -59.22 13.93 15.22
CA ARG A 86 -59.12 12.45 15.33
C ARG A 86 -60.09 11.74 14.38
N VAL A 87 -59.76 10.47 14.05
CA VAL A 87 -60.59 9.22 13.99
C VAL A 87 -59.99 8.31 12.90
N ARG A 88 -59.91 6.96 12.92
CA ARG A 88 -59.95 5.84 13.87
C ARG A 88 -59.96 4.58 12.97
N GLY A 89 -59.32 3.47 13.37
CA GLY A 89 -59.58 2.11 12.82
C GLY A 89 -58.30 1.31 12.52
N SER A 90 -57.80 0.49 13.45
CA SER A 90 -58.12 -0.94 13.68
C SER A 90 -57.21 -1.86 12.84
N ALA A 91 -56.13 -2.44 13.41
CA ALA A 91 -56.06 -3.65 14.23
C ALA A 91 -56.24 -4.97 13.45
N GLY A 92 -55.25 -5.87 13.57
CA GLY A 92 -55.30 -7.23 13.03
C GLY A 92 -53.98 -7.98 13.19
N SER A 93 -53.71 -8.44 14.42
CA SER A 93 -52.62 -9.35 14.77
C SER A 93 -52.95 -10.80 14.37
N GLY A 94 -51.93 -11.58 14.00
CA GLY A 94 -51.85 -12.98 14.45
C GLY A 94 -51.33 -14.03 13.46
N PRO A 95 -50.68 -15.10 13.94
CA PRO A 95 -49.61 -15.82 13.25
C PRO A 95 -49.95 -17.29 12.91
N THR A 96 -49.16 -17.94 12.05
CA THR A 96 -49.02 -19.41 12.09
C THR A 96 -47.75 -19.94 11.43
N SER A 97 -47.17 -20.88 12.15
CA SER A 97 -46.11 -21.86 11.91
C SER A 97 -46.12 -22.64 10.58
N GLY A 98 -44.92 -23.06 10.14
CA GLY A 98 -44.64 -24.49 9.98
C GLY A 98 -44.11 -25.01 8.62
N GLN A 99 -42.94 -25.66 8.71
CA GLN A 99 -42.48 -26.86 7.97
C GLN A 99 -41.65 -26.72 6.66
N SER A 100 -40.37 -27.06 6.85
CA SER A 100 -39.50 -27.97 6.08
C SER A 100 -39.99 -28.57 4.75
N ARG A 101 -39.13 -28.48 3.72
CA ARG A 101 -38.45 -29.60 3.00
C ARG A 101 -38.02 -29.18 1.57
N SER A 102 -36.73 -29.32 1.27
CA SER A 102 -36.22 -29.69 -0.07
C SER A 102 -36.27 -31.23 -0.22
N PRO A 103 -35.84 -31.86 -1.33
CA PRO A 103 -35.49 -31.37 -2.67
C PRO A 103 -36.11 -32.21 -3.83
N SER A 104 -36.11 -31.69 -5.08
CA SER A 104 -36.01 -32.58 -6.26
C SER A 104 -35.70 -31.83 -7.57
N ARG A 105 -34.57 -32.24 -8.16
CA ARG A 105 -34.15 -32.18 -9.57
C ARG A 105 -35.26 -32.67 -10.51
N THR A 106 -35.40 -32.08 -11.72
CA THR A 106 -35.36 -32.77 -13.05
C THR A 106 -35.59 -31.78 -14.22
N GLN A 107 -34.58 -31.74 -15.11
CA GLN A 107 -34.51 -31.52 -16.56
C GLN A 107 -35.60 -30.77 -17.37
N SER A 108 -35.13 -29.72 -18.05
CA SER A 108 -35.16 -29.41 -19.50
C SER A 108 -36.45 -29.53 -20.32
N THR A 109 -36.87 -28.42 -20.93
CA THR A 109 -37.12 -28.20 -22.39
C THR A 109 -37.19 -26.67 -22.58
N GLY A 110 -36.44 -26.03 -23.47
CA GLY A 110 -36.74 -25.83 -24.89
C GLY A 110 -36.53 -24.35 -25.26
N ARG A 111 -35.77 -24.10 -26.33
CA ARG A 111 -35.32 -22.79 -26.86
C ARG A 111 -36.46 -21.86 -27.28
N ALA A 112 -36.27 -20.55 -27.11
CA ALA A 112 -36.63 -19.54 -28.09
C ALA A 112 -35.69 -18.33 -27.94
N ASP A 113 -35.09 -17.94 -29.07
CA ASP A 113 -34.20 -16.79 -29.22
C ASP A 113 -34.87 -15.48 -28.81
N ASP A 114 -34.17 -14.64 -28.05
CA ASP A 114 -34.29 -13.20 -28.23
C ASP A 114 -32.91 -12.53 -28.09
N GLN A 115 -32.56 -11.82 -29.15
CA GLN A 115 -31.30 -11.11 -29.31
C GLN A 115 -31.36 -9.81 -28.51
N SER A 116 -30.72 -9.81 -27.34
CA SER A 116 -30.25 -8.56 -26.74
C SER A 116 -28.78 -8.71 -26.37
N ARG A 117 -27.93 -8.00 -27.13
CA ARG A 117 -26.55 -7.73 -26.76
C ARG A 117 -26.58 -6.83 -25.53
N GLY A 118 -26.50 -7.45 -24.35
CA GLY A 118 -26.37 -6.78 -23.06
C GLY A 118 -25.14 -7.31 -22.35
N ARG A 119 -24.17 -6.41 -22.12
CA ARG A 119 -23.04 -6.48 -21.18
C ARG A 119 -23.19 -7.62 -20.15
N ALA A 120 -22.29 -8.61 -20.21
CA ALA A 120 -22.18 -9.62 -19.17
C ALA A 120 -21.89 -8.94 -17.83
N SER A 121 -22.75 -9.17 -16.83
CA SER A 121 -22.52 -8.73 -15.47
C SER A 121 -21.25 -9.38 -14.91
N ARG A 122 -20.17 -8.61 -14.79
CA ARG A 122 -19.06 -8.90 -13.87
C ARG A 122 -19.61 -8.79 -12.45
N GLY A 123 -19.92 -9.92 -11.81
CA GLY A 123 -20.59 -9.91 -10.52
C GLY A 123 -20.91 -11.30 -10.00
N SER A 124 -19.87 -12.12 -9.81
CA SER A 124 -19.93 -13.30 -8.95
C SER A 124 -18.52 -13.61 -8.47
N ILE A 125 -18.05 -12.84 -7.49
CA ILE A 125 -16.89 -13.21 -6.66
C ILE A 125 -17.21 -14.60 -6.07
N ASP A 126 -16.34 -15.58 -6.30
CA ASP A 126 -16.50 -16.95 -5.83
C ASP A 126 -16.52 -16.97 -4.29
N ARG A 127 -17.65 -17.36 -3.71
CA ARG A 127 -18.03 -17.11 -2.30
C ARG A 127 -17.59 -18.21 -1.33
N GLY A 128 -16.55 -18.98 -1.66
CA GLY A 128 -16.23 -20.20 -0.91
C GLY A 128 -14.77 -20.64 -0.87
N THR A 129 -13.83 -19.91 -1.48
CA THR A 129 -12.39 -20.22 -1.47
C THR A 129 -11.64 -19.14 -0.69
N SER A 130 -10.78 -19.52 0.25
CA SER A 130 -9.96 -18.57 1.00
C SER A 130 -8.95 -17.93 0.04
N LYS A 131 -9.16 -16.66 -0.29
CA LYS A 131 -8.26 -15.88 -1.15
C LYS A 131 -7.10 -15.34 -0.32
N LYS A 132 -6.00 -14.91 -0.95
CA LYS A 132 -4.79 -14.52 -0.21
C LYS A 132 -4.93 -13.15 0.47
N TRP A 133 -5.26 -12.12 -0.30
CA TRP A 133 -5.09 -10.73 0.13
C TRP A 133 -6.39 -9.98 0.30
N LEU A 134 -6.55 -9.31 1.44
CA LEU A 134 -7.28 -8.05 1.50
C LEU A 134 -6.26 -6.91 1.33
N MET A 135 -6.32 -6.15 0.24
CA MET A 135 -5.34 -5.08 -0.04
C MET A 135 -5.91 -3.70 0.23
N VAL A 136 -5.19 -2.85 0.97
CA VAL A 136 -5.62 -1.47 1.24
C VAL A 136 -4.55 -0.48 0.81
N GLY A 137 -4.81 0.27 -0.25
CA GLY A 137 -4.00 1.42 -0.67
C GLY A 137 -4.33 2.64 0.18
N ILE A 138 -3.32 3.27 0.79
CA ILE A 138 -3.52 4.37 1.74
C ILE A 138 -2.68 5.59 1.33
N GLY A 139 -3.38 6.70 1.05
CA GLY A 139 -2.79 7.92 0.52
C GLY A 139 -2.36 7.78 -0.95
N GLY A 140 -1.89 8.87 -1.56
CA GLY A 140 -1.58 8.87 -3.00
C GLY A 140 -0.61 7.76 -3.46
N ALA A 141 0.48 7.53 -2.72
CA ALA A 141 1.44 6.47 -3.09
C ALA A 141 0.81 5.06 -3.04
N GLY A 142 0.09 4.77 -1.95
CA GLY A 142 -0.60 3.49 -1.78
C GLY A 142 -1.65 3.25 -2.86
N ASN A 143 -2.44 4.27 -3.17
CA ASN A 143 -3.47 4.20 -4.19
C ASN A 143 -2.90 3.91 -5.60
N HIS A 144 -1.81 4.57 -5.98
CA HIS A 144 -1.19 4.35 -7.30
C HIS A 144 -0.57 2.95 -7.44
N ILE A 145 0.02 2.41 -6.35
CA ILE A 145 0.53 1.03 -6.35
C ILE A 145 -0.63 0.03 -6.46
N LEU A 146 -1.71 0.23 -5.70
CA LEU A 146 -2.90 -0.62 -5.83
C LEU A 146 -3.51 -0.54 -7.23
N ASP A 147 -3.60 0.66 -7.80
CA ASP A 147 -4.03 0.83 -9.19
C ASP A 147 -3.14 0.04 -10.16
N ALA A 148 -1.81 0.07 -9.99
CA ALA A 148 -0.92 -0.72 -10.83
C ALA A 148 -1.19 -2.23 -10.73
N ILE A 149 -1.50 -2.74 -9.53
CA ILE A 149 -1.92 -4.13 -9.33
C ILE A 149 -3.24 -4.42 -10.08
N LEU A 150 -4.24 -3.54 -9.97
CA LEU A 150 -5.53 -3.71 -10.65
C LEU A 150 -5.41 -3.60 -12.18
N MET A 151 -4.61 -2.66 -12.67
CA MET A 151 -4.31 -2.52 -14.09
C MET A 151 -3.57 -3.74 -14.62
N ARG A 152 -2.63 -4.32 -13.85
CA ARG A 152 -1.96 -5.58 -14.22
C ARG A 152 -2.96 -6.73 -14.35
N ARG A 153 -3.85 -6.90 -13.36
CA ARG A 153 -4.93 -7.90 -13.40
C ARG A 153 -5.75 -7.74 -14.69
N ASP A 154 -6.21 -6.53 -14.96
CA ASP A 154 -7.10 -6.28 -16.09
C ASP A 154 -6.37 -6.37 -17.44
N THR A 155 -5.09 -5.98 -17.50
CA THR A 155 -4.22 -6.19 -18.67
C THR A 155 -4.13 -7.68 -19.00
N LEU A 156 -3.91 -8.54 -18.00
CA LEU A 156 -3.83 -9.98 -18.19
C LEU A 156 -5.16 -10.58 -18.65
N ILE A 157 -6.28 -10.10 -18.10
CA ILE A 157 -7.64 -10.51 -18.50
C ILE A 157 -7.89 -10.14 -19.96
N GLU A 158 -7.60 -8.90 -20.36
CA GLU A 158 -7.80 -8.44 -21.74
C GLU A 158 -6.92 -9.17 -22.75
N GLN A 159 -5.69 -9.47 -22.35
CA GLN A 159 -4.76 -10.28 -23.15
C GLN A 159 -5.07 -11.80 -23.11
N ASN A 160 -6.12 -12.23 -22.38
CA ASN A 160 -6.50 -13.63 -22.19
C ASN A 160 -5.31 -14.50 -21.72
N ARG A 161 -4.54 -13.98 -20.76
CA ARG A 161 -3.39 -14.66 -20.15
C ARG A 161 -3.87 -15.44 -18.93
N ALA A 162 -3.47 -16.72 -18.84
CA ALA A 162 -3.80 -17.56 -17.69
C ALA A 162 -3.25 -17.04 -16.35
N LEU A 163 -2.27 -16.14 -16.37
CA LEU A 163 -1.76 -15.49 -15.17
C LEU A 163 -2.78 -14.55 -14.52
N ALA A 164 -3.85 -14.16 -15.22
CA ALA A 164 -4.96 -13.41 -14.63
C ALA A 164 -5.57 -14.13 -13.42
N ASP A 165 -5.64 -15.48 -13.48
CA ASP A 165 -6.19 -16.33 -12.42
C ASP A 165 -5.43 -16.17 -11.09
N VAL A 166 -4.14 -15.80 -11.12
CA VAL A 166 -3.34 -15.52 -9.92
C VAL A 166 -3.93 -14.34 -9.16
N TRP A 167 -4.33 -13.29 -9.87
CA TRP A 167 -4.90 -12.09 -9.26
C TRP A 167 -6.37 -12.27 -8.91
N GLU A 168 -7.16 -12.91 -9.77
CA GLU A 168 -8.58 -13.19 -9.50
C GLU A 168 -8.77 -14.14 -8.32
N GLY A 169 -7.92 -15.16 -8.20
CA GLY A 169 -7.87 -16.09 -7.06
C GLY A 169 -7.08 -15.57 -5.85
N GLY A 170 -6.19 -14.60 -6.05
CA GLY A 170 -5.33 -14.04 -5.01
C GLY A 170 -5.97 -12.91 -4.21
N ILE A 171 -6.77 -12.04 -4.84
CA ILE A 171 -7.34 -10.86 -4.18
C ILE A 171 -8.75 -11.14 -3.66
N ALA A 172 -8.90 -11.20 -2.34
CA ALA A 172 -10.17 -11.31 -1.64
C ALA A 172 -11.04 -10.09 -1.86
N ASP A 173 -10.49 -8.93 -1.55
CA ASP A 173 -11.10 -7.62 -1.75
C ASP A 173 -10.01 -6.56 -1.66
N TYR A 174 -10.36 -5.31 -1.99
CA TYR A 174 -9.40 -4.21 -2.01
C TYR A 174 -10.07 -2.85 -1.83
N LEU A 175 -9.31 -1.91 -1.28
CA LEU A 175 -9.82 -0.58 -0.93
C LEU A 175 -8.75 0.49 -1.14
N ASN A 176 -9.14 1.63 -1.72
CA ASN A 176 -8.33 2.85 -1.74
C ASN A 176 -8.84 3.84 -0.69
N LEU A 177 -7.97 4.27 0.21
CA LEU A 177 -8.27 5.20 1.29
C LEU A 177 -7.40 6.45 1.21
N ASN A 178 -7.98 7.63 1.38
CA ASN A 178 -7.19 8.87 1.44
C ASN A 178 -7.91 9.97 2.23
N THR A 179 -7.18 11.01 2.60
CA THR A 179 -7.75 12.26 3.16
C THR A 179 -7.89 13.35 2.10
N ASN A 180 -7.36 13.12 0.89
CA ASN A 180 -7.51 14.01 -0.27
C ASN A 180 -8.45 13.40 -1.31
N ARG A 181 -9.59 14.06 -1.58
CA ARG A 181 -10.60 13.55 -2.52
C ARG A 181 -10.09 13.53 -3.97
N SER A 182 -9.35 14.56 -4.39
CA SER A 182 -8.86 14.64 -5.77
C SER A 182 -7.90 13.49 -6.08
N GLU A 183 -7.02 13.15 -5.14
CA GLU A 183 -6.07 12.04 -5.29
C GLU A 183 -6.75 10.67 -5.42
N VAL A 184 -7.97 10.48 -4.87
CA VAL A 184 -8.71 9.22 -5.03
C VAL A 184 -9.55 9.24 -6.30
N TYR A 185 -10.18 10.37 -6.62
CA TYR A 185 -11.02 10.48 -7.81
C TYR A 185 -10.25 10.22 -9.10
N GLU A 186 -8.96 10.50 -9.13
CA GLU A 186 -8.07 10.29 -10.28
C GLU A 186 -7.55 8.84 -10.41
N THR A 187 -7.92 7.93 -9.52
CA THR A 187 -7.43 6.53 -9.52
C THR A 187 -8.14 5.64 -10.53
N TYR A 188 -7.43 4.63 -11.05
CA TYR A 188 -8.01 3.57 -11.87
C TYR A 188 -9.12 2.83 -11.09
N TYR A 189 -8.86 2.54 -9.81
CA TYR A 189 -9.84 1.97 -8.89
C TYR A 189 -11.17 2.73 -8.90
N ALA A 190 -11.13 4.05 -8.72
CA ALA A 190 -12.34 4.86 -8.62
C ALA A 190 -13.05 5.02 -9.96
N GLN A 191 -12.29 5.28 -11.04
CA GLN A 191 -12.89 5.66 -12.33
C GLN A 191 -13.31 4.48 -13.19
N ILE A 192 -12.51 3.40 -13.19
CA ILE A 192 -12.68 2.28 -14.12
C ILE A 192 -13.20 1.04 -13.40
N ASP A 193 -12.61 0.69 -12.27
CA ASP A 193 -12.98 -0.56 -11.58
C ASP A 193 -14.31 -0.43 -10.84
N LYS A 194 -14.46 0.60 -10.00
CA LYS A 194 -15.68 0.85 -9.20
C LYS A 194 -16.67 1.83 -9.84
N GLU A 195 -16.24 2.58 -10.85
CA GLU A 195 -17.03 3.62 -11.54
C GLU A 195 -17.74 4.58 -10.56
N TYR A 196 -17.07 5.01 -9.49
CA TYR A 196 -17.67 5.82 -8.43
C TYR A 196 -18.01 7.24 -8.88
N SER A 197 -19.15 7.74 -8.38
CA SER A 197 -19.44 9.18 -8.41
C SER A 197 -18.60 9.94 -7.38
N PRO A 198 -18.40 11.25 -7.54
CA PRO A 198 -17.73 12.09 -6.54
C PRO A 198 -18.34 12.00 -5.13
N GLU A 199 -19.65 11.78 -5.03
CA GLU A 199 -20.37 11.62 -3.76
C GLU A 199 -20.07 10.25 -3.14
N SER A 200 -20.12 9.17 -3.94
CA SER A 200 -19.81 7.81 -3.46
C SER A 200 -18.37 7.67 -2.97
N LEU A 201 -17.43 8.46 -3.49
CA LEU A 201 -16.06 8.50 -2.96
C LEU A 201 -15.99 8.98 -1.51
N VAL A 202 -16.84 9.96 -1.15
CA VAL A 202 -16.84 10.53 0.19
C VAL A 202 -17.29 9.51 1.22
N SER A 203 -18.27 8.68 0.89
CA SER A 203 -18.64 7.55 1.74
C SER A 203 -17.57 6.47 1.68
N ASN A 204 -17.14 6.03 0.49
CA ASN A 204 -16.47 4.73 0.39
C ASN A 204 -14.95 4.79 0.58
N CYS A 205 -14.31 5.94 0.37
CA CYS A 205 -12.85 6.03 0.28
C CYS A 205 -12.21 7.10 1.19
N MET A 206 -12.98 8.07 1.68
CA MET A 206 -12.41 9.17 2.44
C MET A 206 -12.13 8.76 3.89
N ILE A 207 -10.93 9.06 4.38
CA ILE A 207 -10.58 8.99 5.81
C ILE A 207 -11.06 10.28 6.49
N GLY A 208 -11.57 10.20 7.71
CA GLY A 208 -12.04 11.34 8.49
C GLY A 208 -13.39 11.87 8.00
N HIS A 209 -14.39 10.99 7.90
CA HIS A 209 -15.68 11.34 7.30
C HIS A 209 -16.32 12.56 7.98
N ASN A 210 -16.61 13.59 7.19
CA ASN A 210 -17.18 14.88 7.59
C ASN A 210 -16.35 15.67 8.63
N GLN A 211 -15.09 15.30 8.88
CA GLN A 211 -14.21 16.02 9.79
C GLN A 211 -13.38 17.12 9.13
N HIS A 212 -13.24 17.07 7.81
CA HIS A 212 -12.47 18.05 7.06
C HIS A 212 -12.98 18.19 5.62
N ALA A 213 -12.50 19.23 4.93
CA ALA A 213 -12.88 19.54 3.55
C ALA A 213 -12.23 18.62 2.50
N TYR A 214 -11.72 17.45 2.90
CA TYR A 214 -11.08 16.48 2.00
C TYR A 214 -9.91 17.02 1.17
N SER A 215 -9.14 17.96 1.73
CA SER A 215 -7.98 18.61 1.11
C SER A 215 -6.65 17.88 1.38
N GLY A 216 -6.67 16.74 2.05
CA GLY A 216 -5.47 16.01 2.47
C GLY A 216 -4.90 16.42 3.84
N ALA A 217 -4.18 15.49 4.47
CA ALA A 217 -3.40 15.73 5.69
C ALA A 217 -2.04 16.41 5.43
N GLY A 218 -1.66 16.59 4.15
CA GLY A 218 -0.37 17.17 3.76
C GLY A 218 0.81 16.36 4.31
N ARG A 219 1.68 17.03 5.07
CA ARG A 219 2.85 16.41 5.75
C ARG A 219 2.63 16.18 7.24
N ASP A 220 1.43 16.46 7.75
CA ASP A 220 1.11 16.31 9.17
C ASP A 220 0.56 14.92 9.45
N TRP A 221 1.40 14.05 9.99
CA TRP A 221 1.02 12.68 10.34
C TRP A 221 0.03 12.63 11.51
N LYS A 222 0.01 13.64 12.41
CA LYS A 222 -0.94 13.67 13.52
C LYS A 222 -2.35 13.86 12.98
N ARG A 223 -2.54 14.72 11.97
CA ARG A 223 -3.84 14.84 11.27
C ARG A 223 -4.27 13.54 10.62
N GLY A 224 -3.37 12.85 9.91
CA GLY A 224 -3.69 11.56 9.29
C GLY A 224 -4.15 10.52 10.33
N ARG A 225 -3.47 10.48 11.48
CA ARG A 225 -3.86 9.65 12.63
C ARG A 225 -5.23 10.04 13.17
N ASP A 226 -5.43 11.32 13.50
CA ASP A 226 -6.65 11.80 14.15
C ASP A 226 -7.88 11.59 13.25
N PHE A 227 -7.75 11.81 11.93
CA PHE A 227 -8.82 11.52 10.99
C PHE A 227 -9.15 10.04 10.89
N MET A 228 -8.15 9.16 10.94
CA MET A 228 -8.40 7.72 10.94
C MET A 228 -9.00 7.25 12.28
N GLN A 229 -8.55 7.79 13.41
CA GLN A 229 -9.14 7.48 14.72
C GLN A 229 -10.62 7.82 14.75
N HIS A 230 -10.98 8.99 14.22
CA HIS A 230 -12.37 9.41 14.16
C HIS A 230 -13.28 8.42 13.40
N ASP A 231 -12.77 7.76 12.37
CA ASP A 231 -13.52 6.77 11.60
C ASP A 231 -13.84 5.47 12.39
N PHE A 232 -13.29 5.32 13.60
CA PHE A 232 -13.50 4.20 14.52
C PHE A 232 -14.00 4.61 15.92
N GLU A 233 -14.29 5.90 16.14
CA GLU A 233 -14.78 6.44 17.44
C GLU A 233 -16.31 6.31 17.59
N ASP A 234 -16.81 6.38 18.83
CA ASP A 234 -18.23 6.54 19.18
C ASP A 234 -19.21 5.54 18.50
N GLU A 235 -18.88 4.25 18.56
CA GLU A 235 -19.60 3.13 17.92
C GLU A 235 -19.58 3.13 16.39
N GLN A 236 -18.97 4.13 15.74
CA GLN A 236 -18.76 4.13 14.29
C GLN A 236 -17.60 3.19 13.98
N ASN A 237 -17.78 2.37 12.95
CA ASN A 237 -16.67 1.62 12.38
C ASN A 237 -16.76 1.74 10.87
N ALA A 238 -15.93 2.63 10.31
CA ALA A 238 -15.98 2.94 8.89
C ALA A 238 -15.75 1.71 8.02
N PHE A 239 -14.88 0.78 8.43
CA PHE A 239 -14.66 -0.48 7.71
C PHE A 239 -15.93 -1.34 7.64
N VAL A 240 -16.72 -1.32 8.71
CA VAL A 240 -17.93 -2.14 8.89
C VAL A 240 -19.15 -1.48 8.23
N GLU A 241 -19.26 -0.17 8.28
CA GLU A 241 -20.50 0.57 8.01
C GLU A 241 -20.48 1.38 6.72
N ARG A 242 -19.29 1.72 6.22
CA ARG A 242 -19.14 2.81 5.26
C ARG A 242 -18.23 2.49 4.07
N TRP A 243 -17.06 1.93 4.31
CA TRP A 243 -16.13 1.59 3.24
C TRP A 243 -16.64 0.42 2.41
N ASP A 244 -16.38 0.45 1.11
CA ASP A 244 -16.86 -0.56 0.16
C ASP A 244 -15.96 -1.79 0.18
N VAL A 245 -15.99 -2.49 1.32
CA VAL A 245 -15.27 -3.74 1.57
C VAL A 245 -16.24 -4.76 2.13
N ASP A 246 -16.23 -5.98 1.58
CA ASP A 246 -17.05 -7.06 2.11
C ASP A 246 -16.42 -7.61 3.38
N ARG A 247 -17.18 -7.62 4.48
CA ARG A 247 -16.74 -8.22 5.74
C ARG A 247 -16.44 -9.70 5.61
N GLN A 248 -17.12 -10.39 4.69
CA GLN A 248 -16.80 -11.79 4.42
C GLN A 248 -15.41 -11.94 3.79
N SER A 249 -14.96 -10.95 3.02
CA SER A 249 -13.60 -10.92 2.47
C SER A 249 -12.53 -10.75 3.55
N LEU A 250 -12.78 -9.96 4.60
CA LEU A 250 -11.90 -9.92 5.78
C LEU A 250 -11.79 -11.30 6.42
N GLY A 251 -12.91 -12.03 6.52
CA GLY A 251 -12.96 -13.42 7.01
C GLY A 251 -12.36 -14.46 6.04
N GLY A 252 -12.40 -14.21 4.73
CA GLY A 252 -11.92 -15.11 3.69
C GLY A 252 -10.46 -14.91 3.27
N ALA A 253 -9.88 -13.75 3.52
CA ALA A 253 -8.48 -13.45 3.22
C ALA A 253 -7.51 -14.25 4.12
N GLN A 254 -6.35 -14.67 3.61
CA GLN A 254 -5.30 -15.25 4.44
C GLN A 254 -4.52 -14.18 5.19
N ALA A 255 -4.33 -13.02 4.59
CA ALA A 255 -3.56 -11.90 5.13
C ALA A 255 -4.10 -10.55 4.65
N ILE A 256 -3.74 -9.50 5.38
CA ILE A 256 -4.03 -8.11 5.01
C ILE A 256 -2.73 -7.46 4.53
N MET A 257 -2.77 -6.78 3.39
CA MET A 257 -1.66 -5.99 2.86
C MET A 257 -2.02 -4.51 2.86
N LEU A 258 -1.35 -3.73 3.69
CA LEU A 258 -1.47 -2.27 3.74
C LEU A 258 -0.38 -1.66 2.87
N ILE A 259 -0.74 -0.83 1.91
CA ILE A 259 0.21 -0.25 0.94
C ILE A 259 0.21 1.26 1.12
N HIS A 260 1.37 1.83 1.47
CA HIS A 260 1.45 3.26 1.76
C HIS A 260 2.87 3.83 1.66
N SER A 261 3.01 5.13 1.93
CA SER A 261 4.30 5.76 2.19
C SER A 261 4.33 6.34 3.61
N VAL A 262 5.49 6.30 4.25
CA VAL A 262 5.75 6.95 5.56
C VAL A 262 6.14 8.42 5.45
N THR A 263 6.32 8.93 4.23
CA THR A 263 6.81 10.31 4.01
C THR A 263 5.73 11.37 4.08
N LYS A 264 4.47 10.98 3.83
CA LYS A 264 3.29 11.85 3.75
C LYS A 264 2.38 11.66 4.96
N GLY A 265 1.61 12.69 5.31
CA GLY A 265 0.79 12.73 6.52
C GLY A 265 -0.28 11.64 6.58
N THR A 266 -0.98 11.36 5.48
CA THR A 266 -2.04 10.34 5.44
C THR A 266 -1.50 8.95 5.75
N GLY A 267 -0.59 8.42 4.92
CA GLY A 267 -0.06 7.07 5.09
C GLY A 267 0.73 6.88 6.39
N CYS A 268 1.56 7.87 6.77
CA CYS A 268 2.33 7.82 8.02
C CYS A 268 1.43 7.78 9.27
N GLY A 269 0.36 8.57 9.27
CA GLY A 269 -0.52 8.72 10.43
C GLY A 269 -1.61 7.67 10.54
N ALA A 270 -2.28 7.38 9.41
CA ALA A 270 -3.50 6.59 9.36
C ALA A 270 -3.24 5.09 9.34
N THR A 271 -2.20 4.61 8.66
CA THR A 271 -1.96 3.17 8.50
C THR A 271 -1.81 2.42 9.83
N PRO A 272 -1.03 2.90 10.82
CA PRO A 272 -0.93 2.20 12.10
C PRO A 272 -2.28 2.11 12.84
N VAL A 273 -3.08 3.18 12.78
CA VAL A 273 -4.42 3.19 13.40
C VAL A 273 -5.34 2.18 12.74
N LEU A 274 -5.31 2.10 11.40
CA LEU A 274 -6.09 1.12 10.66
C LEU A 274 -5.64 -0.31 11.00
N ALA A 275 -4.34 -0.57 11.07
CA ALA A 275 -3.80 -1.89 11.42
C ALA A 275 -4.25 -2.34 12.82
N ASP A 276 -4.17 -1.48 13.83
CA ASP A 276 -4.64 -1.78 15.20
C ASP A 276 -6.14 -2.12 15.22
N ASN A 277 -6.97 -1.32 14.55
CA ASN A 277 -8.42 -1.57 14.49
C ASN A 277 -8.77 -2.86 13.74
N LEU A 278 -8.07 -3.16 12.65
CA LEU A 278 -8.25 -4.41 11.91
C LEU A 278 -7.84 -5.61 12.77
N ARG A 279 -6.76 -5.50 13.55
CA ARG A 279 -6.32 -6.54 14.48
C ARG A 279 -7.38 -6.83 15.54
N GLU A 280 -7.93 -5.79 16.18
CA GLU A 280 -9.01 -5.94 17.16
C GLU A 280 -10.27 -6.60 16.55
N MET A 281 -10.61 -6.24 15.30
CA MET A 281 -11.71 -6.87 14.57
C MET A 281 -11.46 -8.35 14.24
N LEU A 282 -10.22 -8.71 13.91
CA LEU A 282 -9.84 -10.10 13.62
C LEU A 282 -9.88 -10.96 14.89
N GLU A 283 -9.42 -10.42 16.02
CA GLU A 283 -9.44 -11.11 17.32
C GLU A 283 -10.87 -11.33 17.84
N SER A 284 -11.75 -10.35 17.65
CA SER A 284 -13.15 -10.41 18.09
C SER A 284 -14.06 -11.30 17.23
N SER A 285 -13.62 -11.70 16.03
CA SER A 285 -14.41 -12.49 15.06
C SER A 285 -14.28 -14.03 15.21
N GLY A 286 -13.53 -14.53 16.20
CA GLY A 286 -13.31 -15.98 16.41
C GLY A 286 -14.48 -16.71 17.07
N PRO A 287 -14.99 -17.84 16.53
CA PRO A 287 -16.23 -18.47 16.98
C PRO A 287 -16.20 -19.11 18.39
N ASP A 288 -15.05 -19.19 19.07
CA ASP A 288 -14.92 -19.86 20.38
C ASP A 288 -13.93 -19.18 21.35
N GLY A 289 -13.44 -17.97 21.09
CA GLY A 289 -12.29 -17.40 21.84
C GLY A 289 -11.02 -18.27 21.76
N ARG A 290 -11.03 -19.27 20.89
CA ARG A 290 -9.89 -20.07 20.45
C ARG A 290 -9.58 -19.60 19.04
N GLY A 291 -8.61 -18.70 18.93
CA GLY A 291 -8.25 -18.05 17.67
C GLY A 291 -8.11 -19.05 16.55
N ALA A 292 -8.95 -18.93 15.52
CA ALA A 292 -8.46 -19.17 14.18
C ALA A 292 -7.21 -18.30 14.05
N GLY A 293 -6.05 -18.86 13.67
CA GLY A 293 -4.76 -18.19 13.77
C GLY A 293 -4.83 -16.73 13.33
N VAL A 294 -4.28 -15.82 14.15
CA VAL A 294 -4.31 -14.38 13.89
C VAL A 294 -3.77 -14.15 12.48
N LYS A 295 -4.58 -13.51 11.64
CA LYS A 295 -4.21 -13.26 10.25
C LYS A 295 -3.12 -12.19 10.23
N PRO A 296 -1.99 -12.42 9.54
CA PRO A 296 -0.92 -11.45 9.51
C PRO A 296 -1.38 -10.18 8.77
N ILE A 297 -1.05 -9.04 9.37
CA ILE A 297 -1.17 -7.71 8.78
C ILE A 297 0.22 -7.29 8.32
N LEU A 298 0.41 -7.22 7.00
CA LEU A 298 1.66 -6.79 6.38
C LEU A 298 1.54 -5.37 5.90
N SER A 299 2.65 -4.65 5.92
CA SER A 299 2.69 -3.30 5.39
C SER A 299 3.81 -3.11 4.37
N SER A 300 3.41 -2.85 3.14
CA SER A 300 4.28 -2.41 2.05
C SER A 300 4.50 -0.91 2.15
N VAL A 301 5.74 -0.51 2.46
CA VAL A 301 6.08 0.89 2.75
C VAL A 301 7.08 1.47 1.77
N VAL A 302 6.70 2.55 1.10
CA VAL A 302 7.62 3.37 0.32
C VAL A 302 8.34 4.35 1.24
N LEU A 303 9.65 4.14 1.39
CA LEU A 303 10.56 4.99 2.12
C LEU A 303 10.97 6.22 1.28
N PRO A 304 11.35 7.33 1.94
CA PRO A 304 12.04 8.42 1.25
C PRO A 304 13.40 7.94 0.71
N SER A 305 13.79 8.47 -0.45
CA SER A 305 15.07 8.17 -1.09
C SER A 305 16.21 9.05 -0.56
N ARG A 306 17.42 8.47 -0.38
CA ARG A 306 18.60 9.11 0.27
C ARG A 306 18.92 10.50 -0.28
N ASP A 307 18.72 10.69 -1.58
CA ASP A 307 19.03 11.92 -2.30
C ASP A 307 17.93 13.01 -2.22
N GLU A 308 16.71 12.66 -1.75
CA GLU A 308 15.57 13.57 -1.62
C GLU A 308 15.26 13.97 -0.16
N PHE A 309 16.03 13.47 0.82
CA PHE A 309 15.74 13.72 2.24
C PHE A 309 16.01 15.17 2.66
N GLY A 310 14.96 15.81 3.20
CA GLY A 310 15.11 16.79 4.26
C GLY A 310 15.04 16.11 5.64
N GLY A 311 15.61 16.73 6.68
CA GLY A 311 15.52 16.20 8.04
C GLY A 311 14.07 16.01 8.53
N SER A 312 13.11 16.74 7.98
CA SER A 312 11.70 16.56 8.31
C SER A 312 11.10 15.25 7.82
N GLU A 313 11.58 14.75 6.68
CA GLU A 313 11.17 13.50 6.06
C GLU A 313 11.75 12.32 6.83
N MET A 314 13.02 12.40 7.27
CA MET A 314 13.67 11.40 8.12
C MET A 314 12.90 11.18 9.42
N VAL A 315 12.59 12.27 10.13
CA VAL A 315 11.80 12.21 11.38
C VAL A 315 10.43 11.55 11.16
N ARG A 316 9.74 11.87 10.06
CA ARG A 316 8.46 11.21 9.72
C ARG A 316 8.64 9.73 9.37
N GLY A 317 9.73 9.38 8.70
CA GLY A 317 10.11 7.99 8.43
C GLY A 317 10.25 7.19 9.73
N VAL A 318 11.04 7.70 10.68
CA VAL A 318 11.19 7.08 12.02
C VAL A 318 9.86 6.94 12.74
N ILE A 319 9.07 8.01 12.81
CA ILE A 319 7.75 7.97 13.47
C ILE A 319 6.82 6.96 12.81
N GLY A 320 6.77 6.94 11.49
CA GLY A 320 5.94 6.03 10.72
C GLY A 320 6.34 4.57 10.94
N MET A 321 7.63 4.27 10.83
CA MET A 321 8.17 2.92 11.02
C MET A 321 7.99 2.40 12.45
N ALA A 322 8.27 3.24 13.46
CA ALA A 322 8.09 2.89 14.87
C ALA A 322 6.63 2.52 15.20
N ARG A 323 5.68 3.37 14.77
CA ARG A 323 4.25 3.13 15.02
C ARG A 323 3.74 1.93 14.22
N LEU A 324 4.24 1.75 12.99
CA LEU A 324 3.86 0.63 12.14
C LEU A 324 4.38 -0.70 12.70
N SER A 325 5.60 -0.74 13.22
CA SER A 325 6.17 -1.96 13.78
C SER A 325 5.40 -2.48 14.99
N LYS A 326 4.78 -1.59 15.77
CA LYS A 326 3.86 -2.00 16.83
C LYS A 326 2.55 -2.60 16.31
N ALA A 327 2.04 -2.07 15.21
CA ALA A 327 0.68 -2.33 14.73
C ALA A 327 0.57 -3.45 13.68
N ALA A 328 1.68 -3.77 12.99
CA ALA A 328 1.75 -4.78 11.94
C ALA A 328 2.58 -6.00 12.38
N ASP A 329 2.48 -7.10 11.64
CA ASP A 329 3.28 -8.32 11.86
C ASP A 329 4.56 -8.32 11.02
N GLY A 330 4.54 -7.64 9.87
CA GLY A 330 5.69 -7.50 9.00
C GLY A 330 5.65 -6.23 8.16
N VAL A 331 6.83 -5.69 7.88
CA VAL A 331 7.02 -4.49 7.06
C VAL A 331 7.90 -4.82 5.87
N LEU A 332 7.42 -4.50 4.66
CA LEU A 332 8.15 -4.64 3.40
C LEU A 332 8.61 -3.24 2.96
N PRO A 333 9.86 -2.84 3.24
CA PRO A 333 10.37 -1.54 2.84
C PRO A 333 10.82 -1.53 1.38
N PHE A 334 10.60 -0.39 0.73
CA PHE A 334 10.98 -0.11 -0.66
C PHE A 334 11.58 1.28 -0.76
N ASP A 335 12.65 1.45 -1.55
CA ASP A 335 13.23 2.76 -1.87
C ASP A 335 13.10 3.03 -3.38
N ASN A 336 12.40 4.10 -3.74
CA ASN A 336 12.20 4.50 -5.13
C ASN A 336 13.54 4.67 -5.87
N ALA A 337 14.55 5.27 -5.25
CA ALA A 337 15.85 5.49 -5.88
C ALA A 337 16.59 4.17 -6.13
N GLN A 338 16.33 3.15 -5.31
CA GLN A 338 16.86 1.81 -5.56
C GLN A 338 16.11 1.14 -6.70
N LEU A 339 14.78 1.21 -6.71
CA LEU A 339 13.94 0.62 -7.76
C LEU A 339 14.22 1.19 -9.15
N GLU A 340 14.58 2.48 -9.26
CA GLU A 340 15.01 3.10 -10.52
C GLU A 340 16.30 2.49 -11.10
N ARG A 341 17.13 1.85 -10.28
CA ARG A 341 18.40 1.24 -10.68
C ARG A 341 18.26 -0.23 -11.05
N ILE A 342 17.18 -0.87 -10.63
CA ILE A 342 16.92 -2.28 -10.92
C ILE A 342 16.62 -2.45 -12.41
N ARG A 343 17.03 -3.60 -12.96
CA ARG A 343 16.84 -3.88 -14.38
C ARG A 343 15.36 -3.91 -14.75
N SER A 344 15.02 -3.24 -15.84
CA SER A 344 13.64 -3.11 -16.32
C SER A 344 13.04 -4.40 -16.87
N ASP A 345 13.84 -5.43 -17.15
CA ASP A 345 13.36 -6.73 -17.62
C ASP A 345 12.73 -7.60 -16.52
N LEU A 346 12.87 -7.19 -15.25
CA LEU A 346 12.11 -7.77 -14.13
C LEU A 346 10.69 -7.21 -14.03
N ALA A 347 10.39 -6.09 -14.69
CA ALA A 347 9.10 -5.42 -14.59
C ALA A 347 8.03 -6.13 -15.43
N VAL A 348 6.86 -6.40 -14.83
CA VAL A 348 5.73 -6.98 -15.56
C VAL A 348 5.18 -6.02 -16.63
N ASP A 349 4.46 -6.58 -17.59
CA ASP A 349 3.70 -5.81 -18.57
C ASP A 349 2.38 -5.31 -17.96
N ILE A 350 2.11 -4.03 -18.11
CA ILE A 350 0.84 -3.39 -17.76
C ILE A 350 0.48 -2.48 -18.93
N ASP A 351 -0.80 -2.41 -19.28
CA ASP A 351 -1.26 -1.52 -20.36
C ASP A 351 -0.71 -0.11 -20.17
N ARG A 352 0.08 0.34 -21.16
CA ARG A 352 0.80 1.62 -21.07
C ARG A 352 -0.14 2.81 -21.07
N GLN A 353 -1.24 2.73 -21.81
CA GLN A 353 -2.20 3.82 -21.85
C GLN A 353 -2.83 4.03 -20.47
N TRP A 354 -3.14 2.93 -19.76
CA TRP A 354 -3.65 3.04 -18.40
C TRP A 354 -2.60 3.56 -17.43
N LEU A 355 -1.36 3.08 -17.48
CA LEU A 355 -0.28 3.60 -16.64
C LEU A 355 -0.08 5.11 -16.83
N GLU A 356 0.05 5.56 -18.08
CA GLU A 356 0.24 6.99 -18.41
C GLU A 356 -0.96 7.86 -17.95
N THR A 357 -2.15 7.27 -17.83
CA THR A 357 -3.37 7.98 -17.43
C THR A 357 -3.52 8.07 -15.91
N TYR A 358 -3.26 6.98 -15.19
CA TYR A 358 -3.64 6.82 -13.77
C TYR A 358 -2.46 6.80 -12.81
N ASN A 359 -1.23 6.67 -13.31
CA ASN A 359 -0.02 6.69 -12.51
C ASN A 359 0.82 7.94 -12.82
N PRO A 360 1.45 8.57 -11.82
CA PRO A 360 2.37 9.67 -12.08
C PRO A 360 3.55 9.19 -12.94
N PRO A 361 4.00 9.94 -13.96
CA PRO A 361 5.00 9.46 -14.92
C PRO A 361 6.31 8.96 -14.31
N LYS A 362 6.75 9.58 -13.21
CA LYS A 362 7.97 9.17 -12.51
C LYS A 362 7.88 7.83 -11.77
N TYR A 363 6.68 7.27 -11.61
CA TYR A 363 6.44 6.03 -10.87
C TYR A 363 5.97 4.87 -11.75
N GLU A 364 5.80 5.08 -13.07
CA GLU A 364 5.26 4.04 -13.96
C GLU A 364 6.12 2.77 -13.95
N ASP A 365 7.43 2.88 -14.21
CA ASP A 365 8.32 1.73 -14.21
C ASP A 365 8.57 1.15 -12.81
N ILE A 366 8.64 2.02 -11.80
CA ILE A 366 8.80 1.63 -10.39
C ILE A 366 7.62 0.74 -9.96
N ASN A 367 6.40 1.18 -10.23
CA ASN A 367 5.20 0.46 -9.83
C ASN A 367 5.04 -0.85 -10.61
N ARG A 368 5.46 -0.93 -11.87
CA ARG A 368 5.50 -2.20 -12.62
C ARG A 368 6.44 -3.21 -11.94
N LEU A 369 7.59 -2.78 -11.45
CA LEU A 369 8.52 -3.66 -10.74
C LEU A 369 7.99 -4.11 -9.38
N LEU A 370 7.34 -3.21 -8.62
CA LEU A 370 6.65 -3.55 -7.38
C LEU A 370 5.56 -4.60 -7.64
N VAL A 371 4.79 -4.44 -8.70
CA VAL A 371 3.76 -5.41 -9.10
C VAL A 371 4.38 -6.76 -9.45
N SER A 372 5.56 -6.83 -10.07
CA SER A 372 6.26 -8.11 -10.29
C SER A 372 6.51 -8.86 -8.99
N PHE A 373 6.98 -8.15 -7.95
CA PHE A 373 7.21 -8.75 -6.64
C PHE A 373 5.90 -9.23 -6.00
N PHE A 374 4.82 -8.43 -6.06
CA PHE A 374 3.51 -8.83 -5.53
C PHE A 374 2.85 -9.95 -6.34
N GLU A 375 3.08 -10.05 -7.65
CA GLU A 375 2.63 -11.16 -8.49
C GLU A 375 3.29 -12.46 -8.01
N GLY A 376 4.62 -12.44 -7.85
CA GLY A 376 5.40 -13.52 -7.23
C GLY A 376 4.87 -13.92 -5.86
N PHE A 377 4.73 -12.95 -4.96
CA PHE A 377 4.23 -13.21 -3.62
C PHE A 377 2.80 -13.73 -3.64
N THR A 378 1.96 -13.32 -4.60
CA THR A 378 0.59 -13.82 -4.70
C THR A 378 0.58 -15.29 -5.12
N MET A 379 1.42 -15.69 -6.09
CA MET A 379 1.54 -17.07 -6.55
C MET A 379 1.90 -18.07 -5.44
N SER A 380 2.59 -17.64 -4.38
CA SER A 380 3.09 -18.58 -3.35
C SER A 380 2.02 -19.38 -2.59
N SER A 381 0.75 -18.92 -2.58
CA SER A 381 -0.35 -19.60 -1.90
C SER A 381 -1.65 -19.68 -2.71
N THR A 382 -1.65 -19.25 -3.98
CA THR A 382 -2.85 -19.31 -4.80
C THR A 382 -3.29 -20.77 -4.95
N PRO A 383 -4.54 -21.13 -4.57
CA PRO A 383 -4.96 -22.51 -4.56
C PRO A 383 -4.82 -23.11 -5.95
N ILE A 384 -4.11 -24.24 -6.02
CA ILE A 384 -4.04 -25.12 -7.18
C ILE A 384 -5.46 -25.66 -7.40
N SER A 385 -6.33 -24.89 -8.05
CA SER A 385 -7.74 -25.25 -8.26
C SER A 385 -7.83 -26.64 -8.90
N TYR A 386 -8.56 -27.58 -8.31
CA TYR A 386 -8.65 -28.98 -8.75
C TYR A 386 -9.58 -29.23 -9.97
N ASP A 387 -9.77 -28.25 -10.87
CA ASP A 387 -10.54 -28.50 -12.10
C ASP A 387 -9.74 -29.29 -13.17
N ALA A 388 -9.88 -30.61 -13.16
CA ALA A 388 -9.20 -31.59 -14.01
C ALA A 388 -9.22 -31.34 -15.54
N SER A 389 -9.87 -30.28 -16.03
CA SER A 389 -9.94 -29.90 -17.45
C SER A 389 -8.90 -28.87 -17.94
N ALA A 390 -8.16 -28.19 -17.04
CA ALA A 390 -7.20 -27.13 -17.43
C ALA A 390 -5.74 -27.64 -17.44
N THR A 391 -5.19 -27.87 -18.63
CA THR A 391 -3.84 -28.39 -18.93
C THR A 391 -2.67 -27.41 -18.73
N LYS A 392 -2.82 -26.32 -17.96
CA LYS A 392 -1.78 -25.28 -17.77
C LYS A 392 -1.78 -24.71 -16.34
N ARG A 393 -1.37 -25.52 -15.36
CA ARG A 393 -1.51 -25.17 -13.93
C ARG A 393 -0.16 -24.79 -13.33
N ILE A 394 -0.19 -23.82 -12.41
CA ILE A 394 0.90 -23.61 -11.46
C ILE A 394 0.94 -24.81 -10.52
N SER A 395 2.12 -25.38 -10.29
CA SER A 395 2.30 -26.55 -9.41
C SER A 395 3.63 -26.48 -8.67
N GLY A 396 3.73 -27.13 -7.52
CA GLY A 396 4.95 -27.12 -6.70
C GLY A 396 4.65 -26.91 -5.22
N ASP A 397 5.65 -26.46 -4.48
CA ASP A 397 5.56 -26.15 -3.06
C ASP A 397 4.80 -24.83 -2.86
N VAL A 398 3.81 -24.86 -1.98
CA VAL A 398 2.91 -23.75 -1.69
C VAL A 398 3.14 -23.37 -0.23
N PHE A 399 3.45 -22.10 0.04
CA PHE A 399 3.58 -21.57 1.39
C PHE A 399 2.57 -20.45 1.64
N ASP A 400 1.92 -20.49 2.81
CA ASP A 400 0.97 -19.45 3.20
C ASP A 400 1.71 -18.20 3.67
N VAL A 401 1.05 -17.03 3.60
CA VAL A 401 1.65 -15.75 4.03
C VAL A 401 2.26 -15.79 5.45
N PRO A 402 1.65 -16.43 6.47
CA PRO A 402 2.28 -16.54 7.78
C PRO A 402 3.65 -17.24 7.77
N ASP A 403 3.87 -18.18 6.85
CA ASP A 403 5.12 -18.95 6.78
C ASP A 403 6.29 -18.08 6.29
N SER A 404 6.01 -16.94 5.64
CA SER A 404 7.05 -15.98 5.25
C SER A 404 7.63 -15.16 6.41
N ILE A 405 7.05 -15.26 7.62
CA ILE A 405 7.35 -14.36 8.76
C ILE A 405 7.59 -15.14 10.05
N ARG A 406 6.80 -16.19 10.31
CA ARG A 406 6.88 -17.01 11.52
C ARG A 406 8.31 -17.42 11.90
N PRO A 407 9.19 -17.83 10.97
CA PRO A 407 10.55 -18.21 11.34
C PRO A 407 11.37 -17.04 11.87
N ALA A 408 11.12 -15.80 11.43
CA ALA A 408 11.79 -14.61 11.91
C ALA A 408 11.25 -14.15 13.27
N VAL A 409 9.93 -14.24 13.49
CA VAL A 409 9.31 -13.87 14.79
C VAL A 409 9.90 -14.69 15.94
N GLN A 410 10.21 -15.96 15.70
CA GLN A 410 10.80 -16.85 16.71
C GLN A 410 12.24 -16.49 17.11
N LYS A 411 12.86 -15.50 16.45
CA LYS A 411 14.22 -15.05 16.68
C LYS A 411 14.30 -13.73 17.46
N TYR A 412 13.15 -13.16 17.84
CA TYR A 412 13.18 -12.05 18.79
C TYR A 412 13.58 -12.56 20.19
N PRO A 413 14.34 -11.76 20.96
CA PRO A 413 14.74 -12.12 22.31
C PRO A 413 13.54 -12.44 23.21
N VAL A 414 13.60 -13.59 23.89
CA VAL A 414 12.52 -14.07 24.79
C VAL A 414 12.31 -13.15 26.01
N ASP A 415 13.37 -12.46 26.45
CA ASP A 415 13.38 -11.56 27.61
C ASP A 415 13.19 -10.07 27.20
N SER A 416 12.42 -9.80 26.15
CA SER A 416 12.05 -8.42 25.80
C SER A 416 11.10 -7.83 26.85
N GLU A 417 11.39 -6.61 27.34
CA GLU A 417 10.49 -5.87 28.26
C GLU A 417 9.24 -5.30 27.55
N LEU A 418 9.09 -5.54 26.24
CA LEU A 418 7.98 -5.04 25.44
C LEU A 418 6.69 -5.81 25.69
N ASP A 419 5.57 -5.10 25.68
CA ASP A 419 4.22 -5.67 25.76
C ASP A 419 3.69 -6.18 24.40
N TYR A 420 4.53 -6.12 23.36
CA TYR A 420 4.22 -6.55 21.99
C TYR A 420 5.47 -7.08 21.28
N ASP A 421 5.26 -7.91 20.25
CA ASP A 421 6.31 -8.34 19.31
C ASP A 421 6.44 -7.29 18.20
N PRO A 422 7.63 -6.68 17.99
CA PRO A 422 7.84 -5.77 16.87
C PRO A 422 7.67 -6.47 15.52
N ALA A 423 7.14 -5.75 14.52
CA ALA A 423 7.04 -6.26 13.17
C ALA A 423 8.42 -6.63 12.60
N VAL A 424 8.48 -7.77 11.90
CA VAL A 424 9.67 -8.18 11.17
C VAL A 424 9.83 -7.28 9.94
N VAL A 425 11.01 -6.69 9.76
CA VAL A 425 11.38 -6.02 8.51
C VAL A 425 11.80 -7.08 7.50
N MET A 426 11.08 -7.16 6.38
CA MET A 426 11.23 -8.19 5.36
C MET A 426 11.62 -7.53 4.04
N VAL A 427 12.90 -7.57 3.70
CA VAL A 427 13.43 -6.92 2.51
C VAL A 427 13.07 -7.72 1.25
N PRO A 428 12.34 -7.13 0.30
CA PRO A 428 11.96 -7.78 -0.94
C PRO A 428 13.14 -7.87 -1.91
N VAL A 429 13.33 -9.06 -2.50
CA VAL A 429 14.30 -9.30 -3.55
C VAL A 429 13.68 -10.06 -4.73
N LEU A 430 14.11 -9.74 -5.95
CA LEU A 430 13.66 -10.43 -7.16
C LEU A 430 14.78 -10.49 -8.20
N GLY A 431 15.09 -11.68 -8.70
CA GLY A 431 15.99 -11.89 -9.83
C GLY A 431 15.40 -12.77 -10.91
N ARG A 432 16.04 -12.76 -12.07
CA ARG A 432 15.67 -13.51 -13.27
C ARG A 432 16.91 -14.10 -13.93
N HIS A 433 16.76 -15.29 -14.49
CA HIS A 433 17.71 -15.95 -15.36
C HIS A 433 16.94 -16.66 -16.49
N ASP A 434 17.34 -16.44 -17.75
CA ASP A 434 16.52 -16.86 -18.89
C ASP A 434 16.45 -18.38 -19.08
N SER A 435 17.50 -19.12 -18.71
CA SER A 435 17.56 -20.58 -18.83
C SER A 435 18.69 -21.19 -17.99
N PRO A 436 18.61 -21.15 -16.65
CA PRO A 436 19.64 -21.73 -15.79
C PRO A 436 19.64 -23.27 -15.88
N THR A 437 20.81 -23.89 -15.94
CA THR A 437 20.95 -25.35 -16.11
C THR A 437 22.00 -25.98 -15.19
N ASP A 438 22.91 -25.19 -14.62
CA ASP A 438 23.98 -25.67 -13.75
C ASP A 438 24.14 -24.86 -12.45
N GLU A 439 25.10 -25.25 -11.61
CA GLU A 439 25.38 -24.58 -10.33
C GLU A 439 25.86 -23.12 -10.52
N ASN A 440 26.59 -22.82 -11.60
CA ASN A 440 27.07 -21.44 -11.86
C ASN A 440 25.93 -20.54 -12.31
N ASP A 441 24.96 -21.09 -13.07
CA ASP A 441 23.75 -20.38 -13.44
C ASP A 441 22.89 -20.08 -12.20
N LEU A 442 22.79 -21.04 -11.27
CA LEU A 442 22.11 -20.81 -9.97
C LEU A 442 22.82 -19.74 -9.13
N ASP A 443 24.16 -19.76 -9.06
CA ASP A 443 24.93 -18.70 -8.40
C ASP A 443 24.70 -17.34 -9.06
N THR A 444 24.66 -17.29 -10.39
CA THR A 444 24.36 -16.08 -11.14
C THR A 444 22.95 -15.56 -10.84
N LEU A 445 21.95 -16.44 -10.76
CA LEU A 445 20.59 -16.10 -10.37
C LEU A 445 20.53 -15.55 -8.93
N VAL A 446 21.24 -16.17 -7.99
CA VAL A 446 21.33 -15.70 -6.60
C VAL A 446 22.02 -14.32 -6.52
N ARG A 447 23.14 -14.11 -7.23
CA ARG A 447 23.80 -12.78 -7.30
C ARG A 447 22.90 -11.72 -7.90
N SER A 448 22.24 -12.05 -9.01
CA SER A 448 21.26 -11.17 -9.65
C SER A 448 20.17 -10.76 -8.65
N THR A 449 19.69 -11.71 -7.85
CA THR A 449 18.62 -11.47 -6.86
C THR A 449 19.10 -10.67 -5.65
N LEU A 450 20.15 -11.12 -4.97
CA LEU A 450 20.59 -10.58 -3.68
C LEU A 450 21.50 -9.36 -3.80
N LEU A 451 22.04 -9.03 -4.99
CA LEU A 451 22.93 -7.88 -5.17
C LEU A 451 22.39 -6.84 -6.16
N GLN A 452 21.59 -7.25 -7.15
CA GLN A 452 21.05 -6.34 -8.17
C GLN A 452 19.53 -6.17 -8.10
N GLY A 453 18.84 -7.18 -7.55
CA GLY A 453 17.39 -7.28 -7.45
C GLY A 453 16.85 -6.85 -6.08
N GLN A 454 17.60 -6.07 -5.31
CA GLN A 454 17.19 -5.60 -3.98
C GLN A 454 16.29 -4.37 -4.11
N PHE A 455 15.09 -4.42 -3.52
CA PHE A 455 14.11 -3.32 -3.63
C PHE A 455 14.36 -2.15 -2.65
N ILE A 456 15.30 -2.38 -1.74
CA ILE A 456 15.97 -1.40 -0.89
C ILE A 456 17.40 -1.89 -0.67
N ASP A 457 18.35 -0.99 -0.54
CA ASP A 457 19.77 -1.33 -0.30
C ASP A 457 19.96 -2.01 1.06
N PHE A 458 20.66 -3.15 1.09
CA PHE A 458 21.00 -3.87 2.31
C PHE A 458 22.23 -4.78 2.13
N GLU A 459 22.83 -5.18 3.26
CA GLU A 459 23.93 -6.14 3.31
C GLU A 459 23.41 -7.55 3.61
N PRO A 460 23.47 -8.53 2.68
CA PRO A 460 22.84 -9.84 2.87
C PRO A 460 23.38 -10.67 4.04
N ASP A 461 24.67 -10.55 4.34
CA ASP A 461 25.36 -11.25 5.43
C ASP A 461 24.97 -10.71 6.81
N THR A 462 24.25 -9.61 6.89
CA THR A 462 23.69 -9.09 8.13
C THR A 462 22.28 -9.61 8.42
N ALA A 463 21.68 -10.39 7.53
CA ALA A 463 20.31 -10.87 7.70
C ALA A 463 20.20 -12.00 8.74
N TRP A 464 19.00 -12.13 9.34
CA TRP A 464 18.62 -13.25 10.21
C TRP A 464 18.31 -14.53 9.43
N GLY A 465 18.14 -14.41 8.11
CA GLY A 465 17.72 -15.48 7.21
C GLY A 465 16.80 -14.96 6.13
N GLY A 466 16.10 -15.87 5.47
CA GLY A 466 15.09 -15.50 4.49
C GLY A 466 14.27 -16.66 3.99
N THR A 467 13.15 -16.32 3.35
CA THR A 467 12.34 -17.24 2.57
C THR A 467 12.47 -16.91 1.09
N PHE A 468 12.64 -17.93 0.28
CA PHE A 468 12.89 -17.81 -1.14
C PHE A 468 11.99 -18.74 -1.92
N MET A 469 11.65 -18.34 -3.14
CA MET A 469 10.85 -19.13 -4.05
C MET A 469 11.48 -19.05 -5.43
N ILE A 470 11.87 -20.21 -5.96
CA ILE A 470 12.31 -20.33 -7.35
C ILE A 470 11.14 -20.76 -8.22
N TYR A 471 10.89 -20.04 -9.31
CA TYR A 471 9.80 -20.37 -10.22
C TYR A 471 10.12 -20.11 -11.68
N GLY A 472 9.58 -20.95 -12.57
CA GLY A 472 9.86 -20.87 -14.00
C GLY A 472 8.97 -21.80 -14.84
N PRO A 473 9.16 -21.81 -16.17
CA PRO A 473 8.43 -22.72 -17.04
C PRO A 473 8.84 -24.18 -16.81
N GLU A 474 7.93 -25.12 -17.10
CA GLU A 474 8.07 -26.56 -16.82
C GLU A 474 9.39 -27.14 -17.30
N GLU A 475 9.77 -26.89 -18.56
CA GLU A 475 11.02 -27.41 -19.15
C GLU A 475 12.27 -26.96 -18.36
N GLN A 476 12.35 -25.67 -18.00
CA GLN A 476 13.52 -25.14 -17.28
C GLN A 476 13.53 -25.58 -15.81
N MET A 477 12.35 -25.72 -15.18
CA MET A 477 12.25 -26.21 -13.81
C MET A 477 12.57 -27.71 -13.70
N ASP A 478 12.25 -28.50 -14.74
CA ASP A 478 12.66 -29.90 -14.84
C ASP A 478 14.17 -30.05 -14.97
N ASP A 479 14.81 -29.20 -15.78
CA ASP A 479 16.27 -29.16 -15.93
C ASP A 479 16.98 -28.80 -14.62
N LEU A 480 16.41 -27.88 -13.83
CA LEU A 480 16.94 -27.47 -12.52
C LEU A 480 16.66 -28.47 -11.39
N SER A 481 15.64 -29.30 -11.53
CA SER A 481 15.13 -30.19 -10.47
C SER A 481 16.23 -31.01 -9.76
N PRO A 482 17.22 -31.61 -10.44
CA PRO A 482 18.31 -32.32 -9.77
C PRO A 482 19.12 -31.44 -8.81
N LEU A 483 19.42 -30.20 -9.20
CA LEU A 483 20.18 -29.26 -8.37
C LEU A 483 19.36 -28.77 -7.16
N LEU A 484 18.06 -28.56 -7.37
CA LEU A 484 17.14 -28.14 -6.30
C LEU A 484 16.95 -29.25 -5.26
N MET A 485 16.75 -30.49 -5.71
CA MET A 485 16.65 -31.67 -4.82
C MET A 485 17.92 -31.92 -4.00
N ASP A 486 19.09 -31.63 -4.57
CA ASP A 486 20.38 -31.69 -3.89
C ASP A 486 20.67 -30.49 -2.98
N ASN A 487 19.66 -29.63 -2.72
CA ASN A 487 19.76 -28.42 -1.89
C ASN A 487 20.85 -27.43 -2.37
N GLN A 488 21.21 -27.44 -3.66
CA GLN A 488 22.29 -26.59 -4.17
C GLN A 488 21.95 -25.11 -4.02
N LEU A 489 20.73 -24.70 -4.39
CA LEU A 489 20.27 -23.32 -4.24
C LEU A 489 20.33 -22.85 -2.79
N LYS A 490 19.86 -23.67 -1.84
CA LYS A 490 19.93 -23.38 -0.40
C LYS A 490 21.38 -23.26 0.10
N ARG A 491 22.31 -24.07 -0.44
CA ARG A 491 23.74 -24.01 -0.12
C ARG A 491 24.37 -22.71 -0.63
N ILE A 492 24.06 -22.31 -1.86
CA ILE A 492 24.54 -21.06 -2.45
C ILE A 492 24.02 -19.87 -1.64
N LEU A 493 22.70 -19.78 -1.41
CA LEU A 493 22.09 -18.71 -0.61
C LEU A 493 22.70 -18.58 0.80
N GLY A 494 23.04 -19.71 1.43
CA GLY A 494 23.67 -19.75 2.76
C GLY A 494 25.20 -19.59 2.76
N GLY A 495 25.83 -19.38 1.61
CA GLY A 495 27.29 -19.23 1.48
C GLY A 495 27.82 -17.90 2.00
N GLU A 496 29.14 -17.81 2.18
CA GLU A 496 29.87 -16.64 2.72
C GLU A 496 29.66 -15.36 1.88
N ASP A 497 29.37 -15.51 0.59
CA ASP A 497 29.11 -14.37 -0.31
C ASP A 497 27.73 -13.73 -0.12
N PHE A 498 26.83 -14.37 0.66
CA PHE A 498 25.43 -13.98 0.77
C PHE A 498 24.98 -14.00 2.24
N LEU A 499 24.13 -14.96 2.65
CA LEU A 499 23.59 -15.00 4.00
C LEU A 499 24.58 -15.55 5.03
N ASP A 500 25.80 -15.95 4.63
CA ASP A 500 26.87 -16.43 5.50
C ASP A 500 26.40 -17.23 6.72
N ARG A 501 25.77 -18.37 6.46
CA ARG A 501 25.21 -19.21 7.52
C ARG A 501 26.31 -19.83 8.39
N GLY A 502 27.53 -19.92 7.88
CA GLY A 502 28.68 -20.53 8.53
C GLY A 502 29.24 -19.73 9.70
N SER A 503 29.12 -18.40 9.68
CA SER A 503 29.75 -17.50 10.66
C SER A 503 28.87 -17.14 11.87
N THR A 504 27.91 -18.00 12.24
CA THR A 504 26.99 -17.75 13.36
C THR A 504 27.58 -18.10 14.73
N GLY A 505 27.17 -17.37 15.77
CA GLY A 505 27.55 -17.65 17.15
C GLY A 505 26.86 -18.91 17.70
N PRO A 506 27.31 -19.46 18.86
CA PRO A 506 26.67 -20.61 19.48
C PRO A 506 25.20 -20.31 19.87
N GLY A 507 24.25 -21.04 19.27
CA GLY A 507 22.82 -20.88 19.55
C GLY A 507 22.06 -20.04 18.51
N GLU A 508 22.79 -19.32 17.66
CA GLU A 508 22.24 -18.56 16.53
C GLU A 508 22.12 -19.46 15.29
N SER A 509 21.04 -19.32 14.52
CA SER A 509 20.91 -19.99 13.22
C SER A 509 20.36 -19.05 12.17
N VAL A 510 21.08 -18.92 11.05
CA VAL A 510 20.55 -18.31 9.83
C VAL A 510 19.72 -19.35 9.08
N ASP A 511 18.41 -19.09 8.99
CA ASP A 511 17.47 -20.02 8.36
C ASP A 511 17.19 -19.60 6.93
N VAL A 512 17.29 -20.55 6.02
CA VAL A 512 17.05 -20.36 4.59
C VAL A 512 15.99 -21.36 4.15
N TYR A 513 14.83 -20.84 3.76
CA TYR A 513 13.73 -21.63 3.21
C TYR A 513 13.66 -21.39 1.71
N VAL A 514 13.48 -22.47 0.96
CA VAL A 514 13.45 -22.43 -0.50
C VAL A 514 12.30 -23.31 -0.96
N ASP A 515 11.32 -22.67 -1.58
CA ASP A 515 10.18 -23.34 -2.21
C ASP A 515 10.33 -23.33 -3.73
N GLN A 516 9.76 -24.32 -4.40
CA GLN A 516 9.83 -24.47 -5.85
C GLN A 516 8.43 -24.39 -6.47
N LEU A 517 8.25 -23.55 -7.49
CA LEU A 517 7.03 -23.50 -8.30
C LEU A 517 7.32 -23.68 -9.80
N VAL A 518 6.48 -24.44 -10.47
CA VAL A 518 6.38 -24.48 -11.93
C VAL A 518 5.24 -23.57 -12.35
N VAL A 519 5.56 -22.56 -13.16
CA VAL A 519 4.62 -21.56 -13.68
C VAL A 519 4.71 -21.57 -15.21
N PRO A 520 3.88 -22.36 -15.92
CA PRO A 520 3.97 -22.49 -17.39
C PRO A 520 3.77 -21.18 -18.18
N GLN A 521 3.28 -20.13 -17.52
CA GLN A 521 2.93 -18.84 -18.11
C GLN A 521 4.10 -17.86 -18.17
N VAL A 522 5.19 -18.10 -17.43
CA VAL A 522 6.41 -17.27 -17.49
C VAL A 522 7.39 -17.82 -18.52
N ASP A 523 8.31 -16.98 -18.96
CA ASP A 523 9.26 -17.25 -20.04
C ASP A 523 10.68 -17.59 -19.56
N SER A 524 10.92 -17.51 -18.26
CA SER A 524 12.25 -17.57 -17.63
C SER A 524 12.14 -18.00 -16.17
N VAL A 525 13.27 -18.42 -15.59
CA VAL A 525 13.37 -18.74 -14.17
C VAL A 525 13.59 -17.46 -13.37
N HIS A 526 12.84 -17.34 -12.28
CA HIS A 526 12.90 -16.24 -11.34
C HIS A 526 13.23 -16.75 -9.95
N LEU A 527 13.93 -15.94 -9.18
CA LEU A 527 14.13 -16.15 -7.75
C LEU A 527 13.53 -14.96 -7.02
N TRP A 528 12.45 -15.23 -6.30
CA TRP A 528 11.77 -14.29 -5.42
C TRP A 528 12.20 -14.53 -3.98
N GLY A 529 12.29 -13.51 -3.15
CA GLY A 529 12.58 -13.71 -1.74
C GLY A 529 12.22 -12.56 -0.81
N LEU A 530 12.15 -12.89 0.48
CA LEU A 530 12.06 -11.97 1.60
C LEU A 530 13.21 -12.25 2.56
N VAL A 531 14.05 -11.25 2.78
CA VAL A 531 15.20 -11.32 3.69
C VAL A 531 14.86 -10.65 5.01
N TRP A 532 15.08 -11.33 6.13
CA TRP A 532 14.58 -10.91 7.44
C TRP A 532 15.58 -10.08 8.23
N ASN A 533 15.14 -8.90 8.68
CA ASN A 533 15.86 -7.95 9.53
C ASN A 533 17.35 -7.76 9.17
N PRO A 534 17.74 -7.58 7.90
CA PRO A 534 19.12 -7.17 7.60
C PRO A 534 19.37 -5.74 8.11
N GLN A 535 20.64 -5.37 8.21
CA GLN A 535 21.00 -3.96 8.35
C GLN A 535 20.57 -3.20 7.09
N LEU A 536 19.95 -2.04 7.31
CA LEU A 536 19.39 -1.19 6.27
C LEU A 536 19.99 0.20 6.39
N PRO A 537 20.95 0.59 5.52
CA PRO A 537 21.60 1.90 5.58
C PRO A 537 20.59 3.07 5.64
N THR A 538 19.52 3.01 4.85
CA THR A 538 18.47 4.03 4.83
C THR A 538 17.73 4.16 6.17
N LEU A 539 17.52 3.06 6.91
CA LEU A 539 16.89 3.10 8.23
C LEU A 539 17.90 3.52 9.32
N ASN A 540 19.16 3.11 9.20
CA ASN A 540 20.23 3.53 10.10
C ASN A 540 20.42 5.06 10.04
N ASP A 541 20.51 5.64 8.84
CA ASP A 541 20.59 7.10 8.67
C ASP A 541 19.42 7.84 9.33
N MET A 542 18.20 7.31 9.18
CA MET A 542 17.01 7.90 9.79
C MET A 542 17.07 7.84 11.33
N TYR A 543 17.52 6.72 11.88
CA TYR A 543 17.68 6.51 13.31
C TYR A 543 18.73 7.43 13.91
N GLU A 544 19.93 7.48 13.32
CA GLU A 544 21.03 8.36 13.74
C GLU A 544 20.58 9.82 13.75
N HIS A 545 19.89 10.26 12.69
CA HIS A 545 19.35 11.62 12.64
C HIS A 545 18.33 11.91 13.74
N ALA A 546 17.45 10.95 14.05
CA ALA A 546 16.46 11.09 15.11
C ALA A 546 17.12 11.13 16.49
N GLU A 547 18.12 10.29 16.74
CA GLU A 547 18.90 10.25 17.98
C GLU A 547 19.65 11.57 18.23
N GLU A 548 20.30 12.10 17.19
CA GLU A 548 20.97 13.40 17.24
C GLU A 548 20.00 14.54 17.59
N LEU A 549 18.79 14.52 16.99
CA LEU A 549 17.77 15.53 17.24
C LEU A 549 17.23 15.48 18.67
N VAL A 550 16.94 14.29 19.19
CA VAL A 550 16.45 14.09 20.57
C VAL A 550 17.52 14.50 21.58
N SER A 551 18.78 14.13 21.32
CA SER A 551 19.89 14.42 22.23
C SER A 551 20.29 15.89 22.30
N ASN A 552 20.15 16.63 21.20
CA ASN A 552 20.74 17.97 21.05
C ASN A 552 19.74 19.11 20.83
N SER A 553 18.43 18.84 20.76
CA SER A 553 17.44 19.85 20.37
C SER A 553 16.18 19.83 21.23
N ASN A 554 15.66 21.01 21.56
CA ASN A 554 14.32 21.18 22.13
C ASN A 554 13.27 21.53 21.05
N SER A 555 13.53 21.15 19.80
CA SER A 555 12.65 21.44 18.68
C SER A 555 11.29 20.72 18.80
N ARG A 556 10.30 21.16 18.02
CA ARG A 556 9.02 20.44 17.91
C ARG A 556 9.18 19.02 17.38
N GLN A 557 10.21 18.77 16.57
CA GLN A 557 10.51 17.44 16.02
C GLN A 557 11.10 16.52 17.09
N ALA A 558 12.04 17.03 17.89
CA ALA A 558 12.60 16.30 19.04
C ALA A 558 11.49 15.87 20.01
N LYS A 559 10.60 16.78 20.42
CA LYS A 559 9.44 16.42 21.26
C LYS A 559 8.53 15.37 20.65
N ALA A 560 8.32 15.41 19.34
CA ALA A 560 7.49 14.42 18.67
C ALA A 560 8.13 13.03 18.64
N LEU A 561 9.47 12.96 18.63
CA LEU A 561 10.25 11.73 18.76
C LEU A 561 10.27 11.24 20.21
N ASP A 562 10.47 12.14 21.18
CA ASP A 562 10.42 11.81 22.61
C ASP A 562 9.11 11.09 22.99
N ASP A 563 7.98 11.59 22.48
CA ASP A 563 6.64 11.02 22.74
C ASP A 563 6.51 9.56 22.26
N ILE A 564 7.36 9.09 21.36
CA ILE A 564 7.28 7.76 20.73
C ILE A 564 8.59 6.95 20.83
N TRP A 565 9.60 7.43 21.55
CA TRP A 565 10.95 6.87 21.53
C TRP A 565 10.99 5.40 21.96
N ASN A 566 10.15 5.03 22.94
CA ASN A 566 9.96 3.65 23.39
C ASN A 566 9.53 2.68 22.27
N TYR A 567 8.98 3.19 21.16
CA TYR A 567 8.62 2.40 19.98
C TYR A 567 9.68 2.47 18.89
N VAL A 568 10.63 3.40 18.96
CA VAL A 568 11.72 3.54 17.98
C VAL A 568 12.77 2.47 18.24
N GLU A 569 13.29 2.37 19.47
CA GLU A 569 14.36 1.43 19.81
C GLU A 569 14.02 -0.04 19.44
N PRO A 570 12.79 -0.54 19.66
CA PRO A 570 12.42 -1.90 19.26
C PRO A 570 12.47 -2.20 17.76
N VAL A 571 12.36 -1.22 16.88
CA VAL A 571 12.42 -1.50 15.42
C VAL A 571 13.85 -1.43 14.94
N PHE A 572 14.50 -0.31 15.25
CA PHE A 572 15.82 0.00 14.73
C PHE A 572 16.91 -0.79 15.46
N GLY A 573 16.70 -1.11 16.73
CA GLY A 573 17.61 -1.94 17.53
C GLY A 573 17.56 -3.44 17.22
N HIS A 574 16.61 -3.92 16.40
CA HIS A 574 16.53 -5.32 15.96
C HIS A 574 16.91 -5.50 14.49
N LEU A 575 17.46 -4.48 13.82
CA LEU A 575 18.04 -4.64 12.49
C LEU A 575 19.45 -5.22 12.61
N GLY A 576 19.79 -6.18 11.75
CA GLY A 576 21.11 -6.82 11.75
C GLY A 576 21.19 -8.06 12.62
N ARG A 577 22.01 -9.01 12.19
CA ARG A 577 22.22 -10.33 12.79
C ARG A 577 22.69 -10.27 14.23
N GLU A 578 23.48 -9.27 14.56
CA GLU A 578 23.99 -9.02 15.91
C GLU A 578 22.89 -8.78 16.95
N ASN A 579 21.67 -8.47 16.50
CA ASN A 579 20.51 -8.22 17.35
C ASN A 579 19.49 -9.38 17.34
N MET A 580 19.89 -10.54 16.78
CA MET A 580 19.11 -11.77 16.82
C MET A 580 19.18 -12.42 18.22
N GLY A 581 18.04 -12.89 18.74
CA GLY A 581 17.88 -13.42 20.10
C GLY A 581 18.07 -14.92 20.28
#